data_AF-A0A8S9WD39-F1
#
_entry.id   AF-A0A8S9WD39-F1
#
_cell.length_a   1.000
_cell.length_b   1.000
_cell.length_c   1.000
_cell.angle_alpha   90.00
_cell.angle_beta   90.00
_cell.angle_gamma   90.00
#
_symmetry.space_group_name_H-M   'P 1'
#
loop_
_entity.id
_entity.type
_entity.pdbx_description
1 polymer ?
#
loop_
_entity_poly.entity_id
_entity_poly.type
_entity_poly.pdbx_seq_one_letter_code
_entity_poly.pdbx_strand_id
1 'polypeptide(L)' 'MDDEIENKLEKCIILSEIENAYRAKIPGIVDAIIESCSNEKCFDHVDATVIPSKDSVIEILDIIRNILYPGYF' A
#
# COMPACT_ATOMS: atom_id res chain seq x y z
N MET A 1 35.93 16.13 20.95
CA MET A 1 35.59 15.60 19.61
C MET A 1 35.12 14.16 19.71
N ASP A 2 35.65 13.36 20.65
CA ASP A 2 35.24 11.96 20.83
C ASP A 2 33.85 11.79 21.48
N ASP A 3 33.49 12.60 22.49
CA ASP A 3 32.17 12.54 23.16
C ASP A 3 30.98 12.80 22.22
N GLU A 4 31.19 13.61 21.18
CA GLU A 4 30.13 13.99 20.23
C GLU A 4 29.87 12.88 19.20
N ILE A 5 30.90 12.08 18.89
CA ILE A 5 30.79 10.90 18.02
C ILE A 5 30.10 9.77 18.77
N GLU A 6 30.46 9.56 20.04
CA GLU A 6 29.88 8.52 20.89
C GLU A 6 28.38 8.76 21.14
N ASN A 7 27.97 10.00 21.42
CA ASN A 7 26.57 10.38 21.57
C ASN A 7 25.75 10.14 20.28
N LYS A 8 26.36 10.40 19.12
CA LYS A 8 25.70 10.21 17.82
C LYS A 8 25.54 8.73 17.49
N LEU A 9 26.49 7.89 17.89
CA LEU A 9 26.45 6.44 17.69
C LEU A 9 25.39 5.79 18.59
N GLU A 10 25.33 6.17 19.87
CA GLU A 10 24.26 5.72 20.79
C GLU A 10 22.88 6.09 20.26
N LYS A 11 22.70 7.32 19.78
CA LYS A 11 21.43 7.78 19.21
C LYS A 11 21.03 6.99 17.96
N CYS A 12 21.98 6.65 17.09
CA CYS A 12 21.73 5.81 15.91
C CYS A 12 21.30 4.39 16.30
N ILE A 13 21.92 3.79 17.32
CA ILE A 13 21.57 2.44 17.80
C ILE A 13 20.13 2.43 18.32
N ILE A 14 19.79 3.37 19.20
CA ILE A 14 18.44 3.51 19.79
C ILE A 14 17.39 3.70 18.70
N LEU A 15 17.65 4.57 17.70
CA LEU A 15 16.73 4.78 16.59
C LEU A 15 16.53 3.51 15.75
N SER A 16 17.59 2.75 15.49
CA SER A 16 17.48 1.49 14.74
C SER A 16 16.72 0.42 15.52
N GLU A 17 16.91 0.34 16.84
CA GLU A 17 16.19 -0.60 17.70
C GLU A 17 14.70 -0.29 17.75
N ILE A 18 14.34 1.00 17.81
CA ILE A 18 12.96 1.46 17.72
C ILE A 18 12.36 1.12 16.35
N GLU A 19 13.08 1.38 15.25
CA GLU A 19 12.64 1.00 13.90
C GLU A 19 12.40 -0.51 13.78
N ASN A 20 13.33 -1.31 14.27
CA ASN A 20 13.25 -2.77 14.27
C ASN A 20 12.05 -3.25 15.09
N ALA A 21 11.80 -2.65 16.25
CA ALA A 21 10.64 -2.97 17.09
C ALA A 21 9.30 -2.65 16.38
N TYR A 22 9.23 -1.58 15.59
CA TYR A 22 8.03 -1.30 14.78
C TYR A 22 7.90 -2.25 13.60
N ARG A 23 8.99 -2.55 12.88
CA ARG A 23 8.99 -3.53 11.77
C ARG A 23 8.59 -4.91 12.24
N ALA A 24 9.01 -5.32 13.44
CA ALA A 24 8.63 -6.60 14.03
C ALA A 24 7.11 -6.75 14.26
N LYS A 25 6.36 -5.64 14.34
CA LYS A 25 4.90 -5.66 14.48
C LYS A 25 4.15 -5.79 13.15
N ILE A 26 4.79 -5.46 12.02
CA ILE A 26 4.16 -5.46 10.70
C ILE A 26 3.56 -6.85 10.37
N PRO A 27 4.27 -7.98 10.55
CA PRO A 27 3.71 -9.29 10.25
C PRO A 27 2.38 -9.56 10.97
N GLY A 28 2.31 -9.29 12.28
CA GLY A 28 1.07 -9.52 13.05
C GLY A 28 -0.08 -8.60 12.63
N ILE A 29 0.21 -7.38 12.16
CA ILE A 29 -0.82 -6.49 11.59
C ILE A 29 -1.31 -7.04 10.25
N VAL A 30 -0.39 -7.53 9.40
CA VAL A 30 -0.72 -8.15 8.11
C VAL A 30 -1.59 -9.39 8.32
N ASP A 31 -1.25 -10.25 9.29
CA ASP A 31 -2.04 -11.43 9.64
C ASP A 31 -3.47 -11.05 10.06
N ALA A 32 -3.62 -10.00 10.88
CA ALA A 32 -4.93 -9.50 11.29
C ALA A 32 -5.76 -8.95 10.11
N ILE A 33 -5.11 -8.32 9.12
CA ILE A 33 -5.78 -7.85 7.89
C ILE A 33 -6.26 -9.06 7.08
N ILE A 34 -5.42 -10.08 6.89
CA ILE A 34 -5.77 -11.31 6.15
C ILE A 34 -6.93 -12.05 6.83
N GLU A 35 -6.89 -12.18 8.16
CA GLU A 35 -7.97 -12.82 8.92
C GLU A 35 -9.30 -12.07 8.75
N SER A 36 -9.25 -10.73 8.69
CA SER A 36 -10.44 -9.91 8.45
C SER A 36 -11.11 -10.18 7.09
N CYS A 37 -10.34 -10.61 6.09
CA CYS A 37 -10.84 -10.99 4.76
C CYS A 37 -11.57 -12.35 4.74
N SER A 38 -11.36 -13.21 5.74
CA SER A 38 -11.96 -14.55 5.81
C SER A 38 -13.35 -14.55 6.47
N ASN A 39 -13.79 -13.42 7.03
CA ASN A 39 -15.12 -13.29 7.61
C ASN A 39 -16.19 -13.16 6.52
N GLU A 40 -17.37 -13.75 6.74
CA GLU A 40 -18.53 -13.75 5.83
C GLU A 40 -19.07 -12.35 5.45
N LYS A 41 -18.49 -11.28 5.99
CA LYS A 41 -18.80 -9.87 5.68
C LYS A 41 -17.75 -9.20 4.78
N CYS A 42 -16.71 -9.93 4.36
CA CYS A 42 -15.75 -9.40 3.40
C CYS A 42 -16.35 -9.52 2.00
N PHE A 43 -16.74 -8.37 1.44
CA PHE A 43 -17.24 -8.27 0.06
C PHE A 43 -16.10 -8.09 -0.95
N ASP A 44 -14.84 -8.19 -0.52
CA ASP A 44 -13.72 -8.17 -1.44
C ASP A 44 -13.76 -9.43 -2.31
N HIS A 45 -13.50 -9.22 -3.60
CA HIS A 45 -13.35 -10.29 -4.58
C HIS A 45 -11.96 -10.92 -4.41
N VAL A 46 -11.76 -11.61 -3.29
CA VAL A 46 -10.52 -12.37 -3.00
C VAL A 46 -10.44 -13.66 -3.84
N ASP A 47 -11.53 -14.03 -4.52
CA ASP A 47 -11.56 -15.12 -5.49
C ASP A 47 -10.90 -14.71 -6.82
N ALA A 48 -10.49 -15.69 -7.64
CA ALA A 48 -9.76 -15.52 -8.89
C ALA A 48 -10.57 -14.84 -10.03
N THR A 49 -11.69 -14.20 -9.71
CA THR A 49 -12.53 -13.49 -10.66
C THR A 49 -11.87 -12.17 -11.06
N VAL A 50 -11.66 -11.97 -12.35
CA VAL A 50 -11.05 -10.75 -12.89
C VAL A 50 -12.01 -9.57 -12.69
N ILE A 51 -11.65 -8.62 -11.85
CA ILE A 51 -12.31 -7.31 -11.77
C ILE A 51 -11.73 -6.43 -12.88
N PRO A 52 -12.57 -5.79 -13.71
CA PRO A 52 -12.08 -4.82 -14.69
C PRO A 52 -11.30 -3.70 -13.98
N SER A 53 -10.12 -3.36 -14.53
CA SER A 53 -9.35 -2.23 -14.01
C SER A 53 -10.12 -0.93 -14.21
N LYS A 54 -10.22 -0.13 -13.13
CA LYS A 54 -10.79 1.22 -13.19
C LYS A 54 -10.09 2.07 -14.25
N ASP A 55 -8.76 1.97 -14.33
CA ASP A 55 -7.97 2.77 -15.27
C ASP A 55 -8.28 2.37 -16.72
N SER A 56 -8.41 1.07 -16.99
CA SER A 56 -8.82 0.59 -18.32
C SER A 56 -10.23 1.04 -18.70
N VAL A 57 -11.16 1.11 -17.74
CA VAL A 57 -12.50 1.67 -17.98
C VAL A 57 -12.43 3.16 -18.33
N ILE A 58 -11.58 3.93 -17.64
CA ILE A 58 -11.37 5.35 -17.94
C ILE A 58 -10.82 5.53 -19.36
N GLU A 59 -9.80 4.75 -19.75
CA GLU A 59 -9.23 4.79 -21.10
C GLU A 59 -10.26 4.49 -22.20
N ILE A 60 -11.10 3.47 -21.97
CA ILE A 60 -12.20 3.14 -22.89
C ILE A 60 -13.16 4.33 -23.04
N LEU A 61 -13.52 4.98 -21.94
CA LEU A 61 -14.40 6.15 -21.98
C LEU A 61 -13.75 7.32 -22.72
N ASP A 62 -12.46 7.54 -22.56
CA ASP A 62 -11.72 8.59 -23.26
C ASP A 62 -11.69 8.34 -24.77
N ILE A 63 -11.44 7.09 -25.19
CA ILE A 63 -11.51 6.68 -26.59
C ILE A 63 -12.91 6.94 -27.15
N ILE A 64 -13.96 6.54 -26.42
CA ILE A 64 -15.35 6.75 -26.86
C ILE A 64 -15.66 8.24 -27.00
N ARG A 65 -15.21 9.09 -26.07
CA ARG A 65 -15.42 10.54 -26.15
C ARG A 65 -14.76 11.15 -27.39
N ASN A 66 -13.54 10.75 -27.70
CA ASN A 66 -12.82 11.25 -28.88
C ASN A 66 -13.47 10.80 -30.19
N ILE A 67 -14.07 9.60 -30.22
CA ILE A 67 -14.81 9.10 -31.38
C ILE A 67 -16.14 9.84 -31.55
N LEU A 68 -16.89 10.02 -30.47
CA LEU A 68 -18.24 10.63 -30.55
C LEU A 68 -18.19 12.14 -30.77
N TYR A 69 -17.15 12.81 -30.27
CA TYR A 69 -17.03 14.27 -30.26
C TYR A 69 -15.66 14.72 -30.78
N PRO A 70 -15.33 14.42 -32.05
CA PRO A 70 -14.02 14.72 -32.61
C PRO A 70 -13.73 16.22 -32.58
N GLY A 71 -12.59 16.61 -32.01
CA GLY A 71 -12.15 18.00 -31.89
C GLY A 71 -12.66 18.76 -30.66
N TYR A 72 -13.50 18.15 -29.83
CA TYR A 72 -13.90 18.69 -28.52
C TYR A 72 -13.17 18.01 -27.35
N PHE A 73 -12.94 16.71 -27.48
CA PHE A 73 -12.17 15.89 -26.54
C PHE A 73 -10.91 15.39 -27.24
#